data_AF-A0A1R3WGD5-F1
#
_entry.id   AF-A0A1R3WGD5-F1
#
_cell.length_a   1.000
_cell.length_b   1.000
_cell.length_c   1.000
_cell.angle_alpha   90.00
_cell.angle_beta   90.00
_cell.angle_gamma   90.00
#
_symmetry.space_group_name_H-M   'P 1'
#
loop_
_entity.id
_entity.type
_entity.pdbx_description
1 polymer ?
#
loop_
_entity_poly.entity_id
_entity_poly.type
_entity_poly.pdbx_seq_one_letter_code
_entity_poly.pdbx_strand_id
1 'polypeptide(L)'
;MIKIETKEGPIFAEAEIRNIPINPVRPPLMEHVDPIRRWQDDAERVWANQPWIVSTSDGYRVFCIRPTETKPKLWGVFETLRAAIWYVLDAPEPTATTSWSDSDLNF
;
A
#
# COMPACT_ATOMS: atom_id res chain seq x y z
N MET A 1 -6.62 7.67 -16.93
CA MET A 1 -6.89 7.54 -15.49
C MET A 1 -8.00 6.54 -15.30
N ILE A 2 -7.85 5.63 -14.35
CA ILE A 2 -8.81 4.58 -14.02
C ILE A 2 -9.19 4.66 -12.54
N LYS A 3 -10.31 4.03 -12.19
CA LYS A 3 -10.81 3.91 -10.83
C LYS A 3 -10.73 2.44 -10.41
N ILE A 4 -10.04 2.15 -9.32
CA ILE A 4 -9.88 0.83 -8.72
C ILE A 4 -10.71 0.83 -7.44
N GLU A 5 -11.76 0.03 -7.38
CA GLU A 5 -12.63 -0.05 -6.21
C GLU A 5 -11.99 -0.94 -5.13
N THR A 6 -11.84 -0.42 -3.91
CA THR A 6 -11.45 -1.21 -2.73
C THR A 6 -12.58 -1.20 -1.70
N LYS A 7 -12.48 -2.06 -0.69
CA LYS A 7 -13.47 -2.10 0.40
C LYS A 7 -13.56 -0.79 1.19
N GLU A 8 -12.47 -0.05 1.28
CA GLU A 8 -12.36 1.18 2.06
C GLU A 8 -12.58 2.45 1.22
N GLY A 9 -12.67 2.30 -0.11
CA GLY A 9 -12.85 3.42 -1.03
C GLY A 9 -12.08 3.26 -2.34
N PRO A 10 -12.21 4.21 -3.28
CA PRO A 10 -11.58 4.10 -4.58
C PRO A 10 -10.14 4.61 -4.60
N ILE A 11 -9.27 3.91 -5.32
CA ILE A 11 -7.96 4.41 -5.75
C ILE A 11 -8.06 4.90 -7.19
N PHE A 12 -7.51 6.09 -7.46
CA PHE A 12 -7.35 6.58 -8.81
C PHE A 12 -5.90 6.50 -9.26
N ALA A 13 -5.67 5.88 -10.41
CA ALA A 13 -4.35 5.61 -10.95
C ALA A 13 -4.30 5.78 -12.47
N GLU A 14 -3.11 5.83 -13.05
CA GLU A 14 -2.95 5.84 -14.50
C GLU A 14 -3.27 4.46 -15.10
N ALA A 15 -2.85 3.40 -14.42
CA ALA A 15 -3.10 2.01 -14.81
C ALA A 15 -3.24 1.09 -13.59
N GLU A 16 -3.78 -0.11 -13.83
CA GLU A 16 -3.94 -1.18 -12.86
C GLU A 16 -3.50 -2.48 -13.51
N ILE A 17 -2.68 -3.25 -12.80
CA ILE A 17 -2.35 -4.60 -13.21
C ILE A 17 -2.49 -5.51 -11.99
N ARG A 18 -3.41 -6.48 -12.07
CA ARG A 18 -3.68 -7.46 -11.00
C ARG A 18 -3.96 -6.78 -9.64
N ASN A 19 -4.84 -5.79 -9.62
CA ASN A 19 -5.16 -4.98 -8.43
C ASN A 19 -3.98 -4.20 -7.83
N ILE A 20 -2.91 -3.98 -8.61
CA ILE A 20 -1.79 -3.12 -8.21
C ILE A 20 -1.93 -1.79 -8.94
N PRO A 21 -2.16 -0.67 -8.23
CA PRO A 21 -2.19 0.66 -8.81
C PRO A 21 -0.81 1.06 -9.35
N ILE A 22 -0.78 1.61 -10.56
CA ILE A 22 0.43 2.15 -11.20
C ILE A 22 0.24 3.65 -11.42
N ASN A 23 1.19 4.45 -10.93
CA ASN A 23 1.17 5.91 -10.92
C ASN A 23 -0.15 6.44 -10.34
N PRO A 24 -0.40 6.22 -9.03
CA PRO A 24 -1.58 6.78 -8.39
C PRO A 24 -1.55 8.30 -8.40
N VAL A 25 -2.72 8.93 -8.57
CA VAL A 25 -2.81 10.40 -8.70
C VAL A 25 -2.71 11.12 -7.36
N ARG A 26 -3.09 10.46 -6.27
CA ARG A 26 -2.94 10.95 -4.90
C ARG A 26 -2.55 9.79 -3.97
N PRO A 27 -1.31 9.26 -4.09
CA PRO A 27 -0.81 8.33 -3.10
C PRO A 27 -0.73 9.02 -1.73
N PRO A 28 -0.72 8.27 -0.63
CA PRO A 28 -0.53 8.82 0.71
C PRO A 28 0.73 9.66 0.74
N LEU A 29 0.66 10.81 1.39
CA LEU A 29 1.77 11.74 1.49
C LEU A 29 2.98 11.01 2.10
N MET A 30 4.13 11.07 1.44
CA MET A 30 5.35 10.41 1.91
C MET A 30 5.92 11.03 3.20
N GLU A 31 5.39 12.20 3.60
CA GLU A 31 5.91 12.99 4.72
C GLU A 31 5.19 12.70 6.06
N HIS A 32 3.93 12.26 6.04
CA HIS A 32 3.21 11.89 7.26
C HIS A 32 1.94 11.10 6.96
N VAL A 33 1.79 9.95 7.61
CA VAL A 33 0.52 9.23 7.79
C VAL A 33 0.36 9.07 9.30
N ASP A 34 -0.50 9.86 9.92
CA ASP A 34 -0.67 9.86 11.38
C ASP A 34 -1.29 8.52 11.81
N PRO A 35 -0.61 7.69 12.63
CA PRO A 35 -1.12 6.37 12.99
C PRO A 35 -2.39 6.40 13.86
N ILE A 36 -2.62 7.50 14.59
CA ILE A 36 -3.80 7.71 15.43
C ILE A 36 -4.95 8.21 14.56
N ARG A 37 -4.66 9.12 13.61
CA ARG A 37 -5.63 9.63 12.64
C ARG A 37 -5.80 8.80 11.36
N ARG A 38 -5.04 7.71 11.19
CA ARG A 38 -5.24 6.69 10.15
C ARG A 38 -6.66 6.15 10.12
N TRP A 39 -7.28 6.16 11.30
CA TRP A 39 -8.67 5.76 11.51
C TRP A 39 -9.66 6.90 11.29
N GLN A 40 -9.20 8.12 11.06
CA GLN A 40 -10.01 9.32 10.81
C GLN A 40 -10.01 9.72 9.33
N ASP A 41 -8.92 9.51 8.59
CA ASP A 41 -8.86 9.81 7.16
C ASP A 41 -9.16 8.57 6.32
N ASP A 42 -10.40 8.46 5.84
CA ASP A 42 -10.88 7.35 5.01
C ASP A 42 -9.98 7.10 3.79
N ALA A 43 -9.37 8.15 3.24
CA ALA A 43 -8.46 8.06 2.09
C ALA A 43 -7.20 7.25 2.39
N GLU A 44 -6.71 7.23 3.64
CA GLU A 44 -5.49 6.50 4.02
C GLU A 44 -5.76 5.00 4.28
N ARG A 45 -6.99 4.65 4.69
CA ARG A 45 -7.41 3.25 4.89
C ARG A 45 -7.36 2.46 3.59
N VAL A 46 -7.68 3.10 2.47
CA VAL A 46 -7.61 2.53 1.11
C VAL A 46 -6.21 1.99 0.78
N TRP A 47 -5.16 2.55 1.39
CA TRP A 47 -3.77 2.19 1.13
C TRP A 47 -3.16 1.20 2.13
N ALA A 48 -3.88 0.86 3.20
CA ALA A 48 -3.38 -0.05 4.21
C ALA A 48 -3.15 -1.44 3.59
N ASN A 49 -1.91 -1.94 3.65
CA ASN A 49 -1.47 -3.18 3.00
C ASN A 49 -1.62 -3.22 1.48
N GLN A 50 -1.98 -2.11 0.83
CA GLN A 50 -2.10 -2.05 -0.62
C GLN A 50 -0.78 -1.53 -1.21
N PRO A 51 0.05 -2.38 -1.82
CA PRO A 51 1.23 -1.93 -2.54
C PRO A 51 0.84 -1.19 -3.82
N TRP A 52 1.68 -0.23 -4.22
CA TRP A 52 1.54 0.49 -5.49
C TRP A 52 2.89 0.77 -6.13
N ILE A 53 2.85 1.04 -7.43
CA ILE A 53 4.04 1.28 -8.25
C ILE A 53 4.04 2.73 -8.73
N VAL A 54 5.20 3.38 -8.63
CA VAL A 54 5.45 4.71 -9.22
C VAL A 54 6.54 4.58 -10.27
N SER A 55 6.24 5.06 -11.47
CA SER A 55 7.18 5.18 -12.59
C SER A 55 7.99 6.46 -12.39
N THR A 56 9.29 6.33 -12.55
CA THR A 56 10.29 7.41 -12.41
C THR A 56 11.19 7.41 -13.65
N SER A 57 12.05 8.42 -13.78
CA SER A 57 13.07 8.45 -14.85
C SER A 57 13.98 7.23 -14.85
N ASP A 58 14.19 6.64 -13.67
CA ASP A 58 15.20 5.59 -13.44
C ASP A 58 14.56 4.19 -13.38
N GLY A 59 13.27 4.07 -13.72
CA GLY A 59 12.51 2.83 -13.64
C GLY A 59 11.32 2.93 -12.70
N TYR A 60 11.04 1.88 -11.95
CA TYR A 60 9.81 1.67 -11.19
C TYR A 60 10.11 1.47 -9.72
N ARG A 61 9.37 2.17 -8.86
CA ARG A 61 9.51 2.11 -7.41
C ARG A 61 8.24 1.50 -6.81
N VAL A 62 8.41 0.47 -6.00
CA VAL A 62 7.31 -0.18 -5.28
C VAL A 62 7.22 0.43 -3.89
N PHE A 63 6.04 0.92 -3.54
CA PHE A 63 5.74 1.44 -2.22
C PHE A 63 4.64 0.63 -1.56
N CYS A 64 4.69 0.55 -0.24
CA CYS A 64 3.64 -0.05 0.55
C CYS A 64 3.58 0.62 1.92
N ILE A 65 2.41 0.52 2.53
CA ILE A 65 2.16 0.96 3.89
C ILE A 65 1.74 -0.26 4.70
N ARG A 66 2.59 -0.69 5.63
CA ARG A 66 2.23 -1.76 6.56
C ARG A 66 1.37 -1.24 7.72
N PRO A 67 0.62 -2.10 8.42
CA PRO A 67 -0.32 -1.70 9.47
C PRO A 67 0.36 -0.99 10.65
N THR A 68 1.63 -1.28 10.89
CA THR A 68 2.44 -0.70 11.97
C THR A 68 3.26 0.52 11.54
N GLU A 69 3.29 0.85 10.25
CA GLU A 69 4.08 1.96 9.73
C GLU A 69 3.32 3.28 9.84
N THR A 70 3.99 4.41 9.73
CA THR A 70 3.38 5.76 9.77
C THR A 70 3.68 6.55 8.50
N LYS A 71 4.22 5.88 7.49
CA LYS A 71 4.54 6.45 6.20
C LYS A 71 4.71 5.34 5.16
N PRO A 72 4.46 5.63 3.87
CA PRO A 72 4.91 4.78 2.78
C PRO A 72 6.38 4.41 2.92
N LYS A 73 6.70 3.13 2.74
CA LYS A 73 8.08 2.69 2.57
C LYS A 73 8.33 2.23 1.15
N LEU A 74 9.51 2.58 0.65
CA LEU A 74 10.06 2.01 -0.56
C LEU A 74 10.44 0.56 -0.27
N TRP A 75 9.76 -0.39 -0.91
CA TRP A 75 10.08 -1.82 -0.82
C TRP A 75 11.13 -2.24 -1.86
N GLY A 76 11.13 -1.62 -3.03
CA GLY A 76 12.09 -1.96 -4.08
C GLY A 76 12.12 -0.99 -5.24
N VAL A 77 13.21 -1.03 -6.00
CA VAL A 77 13.44 -0.27 -7.23
C VAL A 77 13.77 -1.27 -8.34
N PHE A 78 13.13 -1.11 -9.49
CA PHE A 78 13.19 -2.07 -10.59
C PHE A 78 13.30 -1.33 -11.92
N GLU A 79 14.13 -1.83 -12.83
CA GLU A 79 14.25 -1.25 -14.18
C GLU A 79 13.00 -1.47 -15.04
N THR A 80 12.24 -2.55 -14.78
CA THR A 80 11.07 -2.92 -15.56
C THR A 80 9.81 -2.99 -14.72
N LEU A 81 8.69 -2.55 -15.30
CA LEU A 81 7.37 -2.67 -14.69
C LEU A 81 7.03 -4.11 -14.35
N ARG A 82 7.41 -5.05 -15.24
CA ARG A 82 7.21 -6.48 -15.03
C ARG A 82 7.89 -6.95 -13.74
N ALA A 83 9.18 -6.62 -13.54
CA ALA A 83 9.89 -7.02 -12.33
C ALA A 83 9.25 -6.44 -11.05
N ALA A 84 8.83 -5.17 -11.08
CA ALA A 84 8.12 -4.55 -9.96
C ALA A 84 6.80 -5.28 -9.63
N ILE A 85 6.01 -5.65 -10.65
CA ILE A 85 4.75 -6.39 -10.46
C ILE A 85 5.03 -7.78 -9.88
N TRP A 86 5.99 -8.52 -10.44
CA TRP A 86 6.34 -9.84 -9.94
C TRP A 86 6.80 -9.79 -8.49
N TYR A 87 7.60 -8.78 -8.12
CA TYR A 87 8.01 -8.58 -6.74
C TYR A 87 6.82 -8.34 -5.80
N VAL A 88 5.82 -7.56 -6.22
CA VAL A 88 4.62 -7.32 -5.40
C VAL A 88 3.77 -8.58 -5.24
N LEU A 89 3.64 -9.38 -6.30
CA LEU A 89 2.83 -10.60 -6.29
C LEU A 89 3.47 -11.76 -5.51
N ASP A 90 4.80 -11.81 -5.53
CA ASP A 90 5.60 -12.84 -4.84
C ASP A 90 6.06 -12.39 -3.44
N ALA A 91 5.82 -11.12 -3.09
CA ALA A 91 6.07 -10.64 -1.74
C ALA A 91 5.20 -11.47 -0.77
N PRO A 92 5.79 -12.07 0.27
CA PRO A 92 5.00 -12.79 1.26
C PRO A 92 3.95 -11.84 1.81
N GLU A 93 2.68 -12.29 1.82
CA GLU A 93 1.57 -11.51 2.37
C GLU A 93 2.01 -10.90 3.71
N PRO A 94 1.74 -9.61 3.96
CA PRO A 94 1.97 -9.07 5.28
C PRO A 94 1.15 -9.94 6.22
N THR A 95 1.81 -10.58 7.19
CA THR A 95 1.17 -11.37 8.25
C THR A 95 0.19 -10.48 8.99
N ALA A 96 -1.02 -10.39 8.47
CA ALA A 96 -2.16 -9.90 9.19
C ALA A 96 -2.53 -10.99 10.19
N THR A 97 -2.92 -10.56 11.38
CA THR A 97 -3.48 -11.39 12.46
C THR A 97 -2.44 -12.02 13.38
N THR A 98 -1.72 -11.19 14.16
CA THR A 98 -1.86 -11.41 15.61
C THR A 98 -3.31 -11.08 15.91
N SER A 99 -4.18 -12.09 15.83
CA SER A 99 -5.37 -12.09 16.66
C SER A 99 -4.80 -11.86 18.05
N TRP A 100 -5.05 -10.68 18.62
CA TRP A 100 -5.02 -10.59 20.06
C TRP A 100 -6.10 -11.58 20.48
N SER A 101 -5.69 -12.80 20.82
CA SER A 101 -6.57 -13.69 21.54
C SER A 101 -6.93 -12.93 22.80
N ASP A 102 -8.22 -12.68 23.01
CA ASP A 102 -8.83 -12.16 24.25
C ASP A 102 -8.55 -13.05 25.49
N SER A 103 -7.52 -13.90 25.43
CA SER A 103 -7.08 -14.84 26.45
C SER A 103 -6.06 -14.25 27.43
N ASP A 104 -5.49 -13.07 27.15
CA ASP A 104 -4.41 -12.48 27.97
C ASP A 104 -4.87 -11.37 28.93
N LEU A 105 -6.18 -11.17 29.11
CA LEU A 105 -6.74 -10.28 30.15
C LEU A 105 -7.25 -11.05 31.37
N ASN A 106 -6.47 -12.02 31.86
CA ASN A 106 -6.64 -12.58 33.19
C ASN A 106 -5.30 -12.56 33.94
N PHE A 107 -5.00 -11.43 34.59
CA PHE A 107 -4.08 -11.33 35.72
C PHE A 107 -4.56 -10.26 36.70
#